data_AF-B4FC91-F1
#
_entry.id   AF-B4FC91-F1
#
_cell.length_a   1.000
_cell.length_b   1.000
_cell.length_c   1.000
_cell.angle_alpha   90.00
_cell.angle_beta   90.00
_cell.angle_gamma   90.00
#
_symmetry.space_group_name_H-M   'P 1'
#
loop_
_entity.id
_entity.type
_entity.pdbx_description
1 polymer ?
#
loop_
_entity_poly.entity_id
_entity_poly.type
_entity_poly.pdbx_seq_one_letter_code
_entity_poly.pdbx_strand_id
1 'polypeptide(L)'
;MSEAHPPVYGDDESAASAADSDGEEFSRNVKEAAEILRKARASMADEETADALLYKSARLLSTAVALRPTSLVAVGQLGNTYLLHGELKLKVSRELRTLLASSGAFLNGRERAPRSRKVDRRMVSRESISSALVDVCEECESLLVEAGRSYRMALSIDSGDAKALYNWGLALIFRAQLLADIGPV
;
A
#
# COMPACT_ATOMS: atom_id res chain seq x y z
N MET A 1 -45.97 37.38 -33.60
CA MET A 1 -44.56 37.74 -33.37
C MET A 1 -43.91 36.54 -32.71
N SER A 2 -43.06 35.84 -33.45
CA SER A 2 -42.38 34.61 -32.99
C SER A 2 -40.92 34.98 -32.72
N GLU A 3 -40.49 34.95 -31.46
CA GLU A 3 -39.07 35.07 -31.10
C GLU A 3 -38.43 33.70 -31.25
N ALA A 4 -37.46 33.60 -32.15
CA ALA A 4 -36.55 32.46 -32.25
C ALA A 4 -35.37 32.71 -31.32
N HIS A 5 -35.23 31.91 -30.27
CA HIS A 5 -34.00 31.84 -29.48
C HIS A 5 -32.93 31.04 -30.25
N PRO A 6 -31.68 31.53 -30.31
CA PRO A 6 -30.59 30.78 -30.95
C PRO A 6 -30.09 29.63 -30.05
N PRO A 7 -29.45 28.59 -30.62
CA PRO A 7 -28.95 27.45 -29.85
C PRO A 7 -27.67 27.83 -29.11
N VAL A 8 -27.57 27.44 -27.85
CA VAL A 8 -26.35 27.57 -27.03
C VAL A 8 -25.34 26.51 -27.47
N TYR A 9 -24.34 26.90 -28.26
CA TYR A 9 -23.21 26.07 -28.71
C TYR A 9 -22.00 26.25 -27.76
N GLY A 10 -22.14 25.89 -26.48
CA GLY A 10 -21.12 26.19 -25.45
C GLY A 10 -20.37 25.01 -24.84
N ASP A 11 -20.91 23.79 -24.91
CA ASP A 11 -20.46 22.72 -23.99
C ASP A 11 -19.57 21.64 -24.65
N ASP A 12 -19.56 21.51 -25.98
CA ASP A 12 -18.93 20.38 -26.68
C ASP A 12 -17.40 20.51 -26.77
N GLU A 13 -16.86 21.71 -26.98
CA GLU A 13 -15.40 21.96 -26.98
C GLU A 13 -14.78 21.85 -25.58
N SER A 14 -15.52 22.23 -24.52
CA SER A 14 -15.03 22.10 -23.14
C SER A 14 -15.01 20.65 -22.68
N ALA A 15 -16.00 19.84 -23.07
CA ALA A 15 -16.02 18.41 -22.76
C ALA A 15 -14.94 17.65 -23.53
N ALA A 16 -14.71 18.00 -24.80
CA ALA A 16 -13.66 17.38 -25.61
C ALA A 16 -12.25 17.68 -25.09
N SER A 17 -11.98 18.92 -24.69
CA SER A 17 -10.68 19.32 -24.11
C SER A 17 -10.44 18.71 -22.73
N ALA A 18 -11.47 18.59 -21.90
CA ALA A 18 -11.38 17.89 -20.61
C ALA A 18 -11.09 16.38 -20.79
N ALA A 19 -11.77 15.73 -21.73
CA ALA A 19 -11.56 14.30 -22.02
C ALA A 19 -10.14 14.00 -22.54
N ASP A 20 -9.57 14.92 -23.33
CA ASP A 20 -8.19 14.82 -23.81
C ASP A 20 -7.19 15.01 -22.66
N SER A 21 -7.39 16.02 -21.82
CA SER A 21 -6.60 16.27 -20.60
C SER A 21 -6.61 15.08 -19.63
N ASP A 22 -7.78 14.49 -19.36
CA ASP A 22 -7.92 13.32 -18.49
C ASP A 22 -7.17 12.10 -19.05
N GLY A 23 -7.12 11.96 -20.38
CA GLY A 23 -6.37 10.90 -21.05
C GLY A 23 -4.85 11.07 -20.94
N GLU A 24 -4.36 12.30 -21.08
CA GLU A 24 -2.95 12.63 -20.87
C GLU A 24 -2.53 12.42 -19.41
N GLU A 25 -3.34 12.89 -18.46
CA GLU A 25 -3.09 12.73 -17.03
C GLU A 25 -3.06 11.25 -16.63
N PHE A 26 -4.05 10.46 -17.08
CA PHE A 26 -4.07 9.01 -16.88
C PHE A 26 -2.78 8.36 -17.37
N SER A 27 -2.36 8.67 -18.60
CA SER A 27 -1.18 8.07 -19.23
C SER A 27 0.10 8.42 -18.49
N ARG A 28 0.22 9.67 -18.04
CA ARG A 28 1.34 10.16 -17.23
C ARG A 28 1.40 9.44 -15.88
N ASN A 29 0.28 9.34 -15.18
CA ASN A 29 0.19 8.72 -13.86
C ASN A 29 0.57 7.24 -13.91
N VAL A 30 0.02 6.47 -14.87
CA VAL A 30 0.36 5.04 -15.04
C VAL A 30 1.84 4.84 -15.35
N LYS A 31 2.41 5.64 -16.26
CA LYS A 31 3.82 5.51 -16.65
C LYS A 31 4.77 5.87 -15.51
N GLU A 32 4.51 6.98 -14.81
CA GLU A 32 5.35 7.40 -13.69
C GLU A 32 5.25 6.40 -12.52
N ALA A 33 4.04 5.93 -12.22
CA ALA A 33 3.85 4.95 -11.16
C ALA A 33 4.56 3.62 -11.44
N ALA A 34 4.60 3.17 -12.70
CA ALA A 34 5.33 1.96 -13.10
C ALA A 34 6.85 2.10 -12.86
N GLU A 35 7.43 3.26 -13.20
CA GLU A 35 8.85 3.52 -12.93
C GLU A 35 9.16 3.62 -11.43
N ILE A 36 8.29 4.27 -10.66
CA ILE A 36 8.41 4.34 -9.20
C ILE A 36 8.32 2.94 -8.59
N LEU A 37 7.37 2.12 -9.02
CA LEU A 37 7.18 0.78 -8.51
C LEU A 37 8.39 -0.12 -8.82
N ARG A 38 9.00 0.04 -10.00
CA ARG A 38 10.26 -0.63 -10.34
C ARG A 38 11.40 -0.21 -9.41
N LYS A 39 11.51 1.08 -9.09
CA LYS A 39 12.51 1.59 -8.12
C LYS A 39 12.25 1.06 -6.72
N ALA A 40 10.99 1.06 -6.25
CA ALA A 40 10.61 0.54 -4.94
C ALA A 40 11.06 -0.91 -4.76
N ARG A 41 10.85 -1.78 -5.77
CA ARG A 41 11.33 -3.17 -5.74
C ARG A 41 12.84 -3.28 -5.58
N ALA A 42 13.61 -2.42 -6.24
CA ALA A 42 15.06 -2.41 -6.14
C ALA A 42 15.54 -1.88 -4.76
N SER A 43 14.71 -1.08 -4.10
CA SER A 43 15.00 -0.46 -2.80
C SER A 43 14.43 -1.22 -1.60
N MET A 44 13.89 -2.44 -1.75
CA MET A 44 13.25 -3.18 -0.64
C MET A 44 14.13 -3.46 0.58
N ALA A 45 15.46 -3.32 0.45
CA ALA A 45 16.40 -3.40 1.57
C ALA A 45 16.46 -2.10 2.40
N ASP A 46 16.18 -0.96 1.78
CA ASP A 46 16.03 0.35 2.40
C ASP A 46 14.54 0.63 2.57
N GLU A 47 14.02 0.26 3.75
CA GLU A 47 12.59 0.25 4.03
C GLU A 47 11.96 1.63 3.90
N GLU A 48 12.64 2.68 4.37
CA GLU A 48 12.14 4.06 4.31
C GLU A 48 12.00 4.54 2.86
N THR A 49 13.03 4.30 2.04
CA THR A 49 12.98 4.65 0.61
C THR A 49 11.91 3.86 -0.12
N ALA A 50 11.80 2.55 0.13
CA ALA A 50 10.78 1.72 -0.48
C ALA A 50 9.37 2.19 -0.09
N ASP A 51 9.14 2.48 1.20
CA ASP A 51 7.85 2.93 1.75
C ASP A 51 7.39 4.25 1.08
N ALA A 52 8.29 5.23 0.99
CA ALA A 52 7.99 6.52 0.37
C ALA A 52 7.65 6.38 -1.13
N LEU A 53 8.37 5.53 -1.86
CA LEU A 53 8.10 5.26 -3.27
C LEU A 53 6.75 4.56 -3.46
N LEU A 54 6.42 3.59 -2.60
CA LEU A 54 5.16 2.85 -2.66
C LEU A 54 3.97 3.77 -2.39
N TYR A 55 4.05 4.64 -1.39
CA TYR A 55 3.04 5.68 -1.14
C TYR A 55 2.84 6.58 -2.35
N LYS A 56 3.93 7.04 -2.98
CA LYS A 56 3.86 7.89 -4.17
C LYS A 56 3.21 7.14 -5.35
N SER A 57 3.60 5.89 -5.58
CA SER A 57 3.03 5.05 -6.64
C SER A 57 1.53 4.82 -6.43
N ALA A 58 1.11 4.49 -5.20
CA ALA A 58 -0.29 4.25 -4.86
C ALA A 58 -1.13 5.49 -5.12
N ARG A 59 -0.66 6.68 -4.72
CA ARG A 59 -1.36 7.95 -4.99
C ARG A 59 -1.58 8.21 -6.48
N LEU A 60 -0.55 8.06 -7.30
CA LEU A 60 -0.66 8.25 -8.76
C LEU A 60 -1.63 7.26 -9.39
N LEU A 61 -1.57 6.00 -8.96
CA LEU A 61 -2.43 4.94 -9.48
C LEU A 61 -3.88 5.09 -9.02
N SER A 62 -4.12 5.55 -7.79
CA SER A 62 -5.47 5.90 -7.33
C SER A 62 -6.09 7.00 -8.18
N THR A 63 -5.32 8.03 -8.55
CA THR A 63 -5.79 9.05 -9.51
C THR A 63 -6.07 8.44 -10.89
N ALA A 64 -5.17 7.59 -11.40
CA ALA A 64 -5.38 6.92 -12.69
C ALA A 64 -6.63 6.01 -12.70
N VAL A 65 -6.90 5.29 -11.61
CA VAL A 65 -8.11 4.48 -11.45
C VAL A 65 -9.36 5.35 -11.33
N ALA A 66 -9.29 6.49 -10.66
CA ALA A 66 -10.42 7.43 -10.60
C ALA A 66 -10.79 7.98 -11.99
N LEU A 67 -9.79 8.30 -12.81
CA LEU A 67 -10.00 8.74 -14.19
C LEU A 67 -10.56 7.62 -15.09
N ARG A 68 -10.05 6.39 -14.93
CA ARG A 68 -10.46 5.22 -15.74
C ARG A 68 -10.64 3.96 -14.89
N PRO A 69 -11.81 3.79 -14.23
CA PRO A 69 -12.04 2.69 -13.29
C PRO A 69 -11.98 1.28 -13.90
N THR A 70 -12.25 1.16 -15.21
CA THR A 70 -12.23 -0.10 -15.95
C THR A 70 -10.88 -0.38 -16.62
N SER A 71 -9.86 0.43 -16.35
CA SER A 71 -8.52 0.22 -16.88
C SER A 71 -7.81 -0.93 -16.16
N LEU A 72 -7.74 -2.10 -16.80
CA LEU A 72 -7.06 -3.28 -16.27
C LEU A 72 -5.61 -2.99 -15.85
N VAL A 73 -4.89 -2.17 -16.64
CA VAL A 73 -3.51 -1.79 -16.33
C VAL A 73 -3.42 -0.98 -15.04
N ALA A 74 -4.29 0.02 -14.85
CA ALA A 74 -4.24 0.89 -13.68
C ALA A 74 -4.63 0.13 -12.40
N VAL A 75 -5.73 -0.63 -12.42
CA VAL A 75 -6.16 -1.42 -11.26
C VAL A 75 -5.17 -2.53 -10.93
N GLY A 76 -4.59 -3.20 -11.95
CA GLY A 76 -3.58 -4.23 -11.76
C GLY A 76 -2.28 -3.67 -11.19
N GLN A 77 -1.82 -2.52 -11.67
CA GLN A 77 -0.64 -1.84 -11.11
C GLN A 77 -0.90 -1.34 -9.68
N LEU A 78 -2.09 -0.81 -9.39
CA LEU A 78 -2.47 -0.39 -8.04
C LEU A 78 -2.43 -1.57 -7.07
N GLY A 79 -3.01 -2.71 -7.47
CA GLY A 79 -2.94 -3.97 -6.72
C GLY A 79 -1.49 -4.43 -6.49
N ASN A 80 -0.63 -4.34 -7.50
CA ASN A 80 0.78 -4.70 -7.38
C ASN A 80 1.54 -3.78 -6.42
N THR A 81 1.23 -2.49 -6.40
CA THR A 81 1.80 -1.52 -5.45
C THR A 81 1.38 -1.87 -4.04
N TYR A 82 0.08 -2.08 -3.78
CA TYR A 82 -0.41 -2.46 -2.47
C TYR A 82 0.14 -3.82 -1.99
N LEU A 83 0.27 -4.80 -2.89
CA LEU A 83 0.85 -6.11 -2.54
C LEU A 83 2.31 -5.97 -2.08
N LEU A 84 3.13 -5.24 -2.84
CA LEU A 84 4.54 -5.02 -2.50
C LEU A 84 4.69 -4.21 -1.20
N HIS A 85 3.78 -3.26 -0.97
CA HIS A 85 3.76 -2.46 0.25
C HIS A 85 3.36 -3.28 1.46
N GLY A 86 2.36 -4.15 1.32
CA GLY A 86 2.02 -5.13 2.34
C GLY A 86 3.18 -6.09 2.66
N GLU A 87 3.91 -6.56 1.64
CA GLU A 87 5.12 -7.38 1.83
C GLU A 87 6.19 -6.65 2.65
N LEU A 88 6.44 -5.37 2.33
CA LEU A 88 7.36 -4.52 3.08
C LEU A 88 6.94 -4.37 4.54
N LYS A 89 5.66 -4.02 4.80
CA LYS A 89 5.16 -3.87 6.18
C LYS A 89 5.18 -5.18 6.95
N LEU A 90 4.92 -6.31 6.28
CA LEU A 90 5.07 -7.64 6.88
C LEU A 90 6.53 -7.89 7.31
N LYS A 91 7.51 -7.57 6.45
CA LYS A 91 8.94 -7.64 6.79
C LYS A 91 9.28 -6.78 8.00
N VAL A 92 8.92 -5.49 7.98
CA VAL A 92 9.15 -4.55 9.10
C VAL A 92 8.54 -5.09 10.40
N SER A 93 7.32 -5.64 10.32
CA SER A 93 6.63 -6.19 11.50
C SER A 93 7.40 -7.36 12.15
N ARG A 94 8.09 -8.19 11.34
CA ARG A 94 8.91 -9.30 11.85
C ARG A 94 10.22 -8.80 12.47
N GLU A 95 10.80 -7.76 11.90
CA GLU A 95 11.98 -7.10 12.47
C GLU A 95 11.65 -6.48 13.84
N LEU A 96 10.52 -5.77 13.95
CA LEU A 96 10.03 -5.22 15.22
C LEU A 96 9.77 -6.31 16.27
N ARG A 97 9.13 -7.43 15.89
CA ARG A 97 8.94 -8.59 16.79
C ARG A 97 10.27 -9.16 17.28
N THR A 98 11.27 -9.25 16.40
CA THR A 98 12.62 -9.72 16.75
C THR A 98 13.30 -8.77 17.75
N LEU A 99 13.13 -7.45 17.56
CA LEU A 99 13.61 -6.44 18.51
C LEU A 99 12.91 -6.56 19.88
N LEU A 100 11.60 -6.83 19.92
CA LEU A 100 10.87 -7.05 21.17
C LEU A 100 11.33 -8.32 21.91
N ALA A 101 11.56 -9.41 21.17
CA ALA A 101 12.02 -10.68 21.73
C ALA A 101 13.44 -10.55 22.32
N SER A 102 14.36 -9.92 21.58
CA SER A 102 15.73 -9.68 22.04
C SER A 102 15.76 -8.74 23.26
N SER A 103 14.95 -7.68 23.28
CA SER A 103 14.80 -6.78 24.43
C SER A 103 14.32 -7.51 25.70
N GLY A 104 13.45 -8.52 25.57
CA GLY A 104 12.99 -9.36 26.67
C GLY A 104 14.04 -10.33 27.23
N ALA A 105 14.88 -10.91 26.36
CA ALA A 105 15.94 -11.83 26.77
C ALA A 105 16.98 -11.16 27.69
N PHE A 106 17.28 -9.86 27.48
CA PHE A 106 18.19 -9.10 28.34
C PHE A 106 17.66 -8.84 29.77
N LEU A 107 16.34 -8.95 29.99
CA LEU A 107 15.75 -8.74 31.33
C LEU A 107 15.78 -10.02 32.18
N ASN A 108 15.73 -11.20 31.54
CA ASN A 108 15.66 -12.48 32.24
C ASN A 108 17.05 -13.07 32.59
N GLY A 109 18.14 -12.53 32.02
CA GLY A 109 19.46 -13.14 32.06
C GLY A 109 20.43 -12.69 33.16
N ARG A 110 20.14 -11.71 34.02
CA ARG A 110 21.10 -11.33 35.08
C ARG A 110 20.48 -10.53 36.23
N GLU A 111 20.54 -11.15 37.40
CA GLU A 111 20.55 -10.65 38.78
C GLU A 111 20.03 -9.23 39.07
N ARG A 112 19.12 -9.20 40.06
CA ARG A 112 18.70 -8.06 40.88
C ARG A 112 19.83 -7.03 41.09
N ALA A 113 19.75 -5.93 40.37
CA ALA A 113 20.47 -4.69 40.64
C ALA A 113 19.46 -3.54 40.80
N PRO A 114 19.77 -2.49 41.58
CA PRO A 114 18.78 -1.52 42.05
C PRO A 114 18.14 -0.75 40.89
N ARG A 115 16.81 -0.61 40.98
CA ARG A 115 15.95 0.13 40.04
C ARG A 115 16.55 1.51 39.74
N SER A 116 17.05 1.66 38.53
CA SER A 116 17.73 2.87 38.04
C SER A 116 17.07 3.29 36.72
N ARG A 117 17.06 4.61 36.43
CA ARG A 117 16.64 5.30 35.18
C ARG A 117 16.80 4.53 33.86
N LYS A 118 17.77 3.60 33.79
CA LYS A 118 17.99 2.70 32.65
C LYS A 118 16.83 1.73 32.41
N VAL A 119 16.13 1.28 33.46
CA VAL A 119 14.92 0.44 33.36
C VAL A 119 13.79 1.25 32.75
N ASP A 120 13.55 2.48 33.21
CA ASP A 120 12.52 3.36 32.66
C ASP A 120 12.75 3.65 31.17
N ARG A 121 13.99 3.98 30.78
CA ARG A 121 14.33 4.20 29.35
C ARG A 121 14.12 2.95 28.49
N ARG A 122 14.47 1.76 28.99
CA ARG A 122 14.25 0.48 28.27
C ARG A 122 12.77 0.13 28.17
N MET A 123 12.00 0.39 29.22
CA MET A 123 10.55 0.19 29.25
C MET A 123 9.85 1.12 28.25
N VAL A 124 10.20 2.41 28.22
CA VAL A 124 9.72 3.38 27.22
C VAL A 124 10.11 2.95 25.79
N SER A 125 11.32 2.44 25.60
CA SER A 125 11.74 1.90 24.29
C SER A 125 10.95 0.67 23.87
N ARG A 126 10.60 -0.23 24.80
CA ARG A 126 9.79 -1.42 24.50
C ARG A 126 8.34 -1.04 24.16
N GLU A 127 7.77 -0.10 24.89
CA GLU A 127 6.42 0.43 24.60
C GLU A 127 6.38 1.08 23.22
N SER A 128 7.38 1.91 22.90
CA SER A 128 7.49 2.55 21.59
C SER A 128 7.59 1.54 20.44
N ILE A 129 8.37 0.47 20.60
CA ILE A 129 8.45 -0.61 19.59
C ILE A 129 7.12 -1.36 19.48
N SER A 130 6.42 -1.57 20.60
CA SER A 130 5.13 -2.27 20.61
C SER A 130 4.04 -1.45 19.92
N SER A 131 3.99 -0.13 20.18
CA SER A 131 3.10 0.80 19.47
C SER A 131 3.38 0.79 17.97
N ALA A 132 4.65 0.96 17.57
CA ALA A 132 5.02 0.94 16.15
C ALA A 132 4.68 -0.41 15.47
N LEU A 133 4.78 -1.52 16.20
CA LEU A 133 4.40 -2.83 15.69
C LEU A 133 2.90 -2.92 15.39
N VAL A 134 2.06 -2.37 16.28
CA VAL A 134 0.60 -2.31 16.05
C VAL A 134 0.31 -1.51 14.79
N ASP A 135 0.84 -0.29 14.69
CA ASP A 135 0.62 0.60 13.55
C ASP A 135 1.04 -0.07 12.22
N VAL A 136 2.23 -0.69 12.18
CA VAL A 136 2.73 -1.40 11.00
C VAL A 136 1.87 -2.61 10.66
N CYS A 137 1.35 -3.33 11.64
CA CYS A 137 0.48 -4.50 11.40
C CYS A 137 -0.89 -4.08 10.83
N GLU A 138 -1.50 -3.02 11.38
CA GLU A 138 -2.76 -2.47 10.87
C GLU A 138 -2.60 -1.94 9.44
N GLU A 139 -1.51 -1.22 9.17
CA GLU A 139 -1.19 -0.74 7.83
C GLU A 139 -0.94 -1.90 6.87
N CYS A 140 -0.17 -2.92 7.29
CA CYS A 140 0.08 -4.12 6.51
C CYS A 140 -1.23 -4.82 6.10
N GLU A 141 -2.16 -5.00 7.05
CA GLU A 141 -3.44 -5.64 6.77
C GLU A 141 -4.26 -4.80 5.78
N SER A 142 -4.35 -3.49 6.01
CA SER A 142 -5.08 -2.56 5.14
C SER A 142 -4.59 -2.64 3.70
N LEU A 143 -3.26 -2.57 3.50
CA LEU A 143 -2.63 -2.67 2.18
C LEU A 143 -2.95 -4.00 1.48
N LEU A 144 -2.86 -5.12 2.20
CA LEU A 144 -3.15 -6.43 1.59
C LEU A 144 -4.64 -6.61 1.26
N VAL A 145 -5.54 -5.99 2.02
CA VAL A 145 -6.97 -5.91 1.69
C VAL A 145 -7.21 -5.10 0.43
N GLU A 146 -6.57 -3.93 0.30
CA GLU A 146 -6.67 -3.09 -0.90
C GLU A 146 -6.05 -3.74 -2.15
N ALA A 147 -4.96 -4.50 -1.99
CA ALA A 147 -4.42 -5.35 -3.04
C ALA A 147 -5.48 -6.36 -3.53
N GLY A 148 -6.13 -7.06 -2.60
CA GLY A 148 -7.21 -8.00 -2.92
C GLY A 148 -8.42 -7.35 -3.59
N ARG A 149 -8.81 -6.13 -3.19
CA ARG A 149 -9.87 -5.36 -3.85
C ARG A 149 -9.51 -4.99 -5.29
N SER A 150 -8.27 -4.56 -5.49
CA SER A 150 -7.73 -4.22 -6.81
C SER A 150 -7.69 -5.43 -7.74
N TYR A 151 -7.25 -6.60 -7.27
CA TYR A 151 -7.26 -7.82 -8.08
C TYR A 151 -8.67 -8.36 -8.34
N ARG A 152 -9.60 -8.23 -7.39
CA ARG A 152 -11.01 -8.54 -7.64
C ARG A 152 -11.58 -7.66 -8.76
N MET A 153 -11.27 -6.37 -8.74
CA MET A 153 -11.67 -5.44 -9.82
C MET A 153 -11.04 -5.85 -11.16
N ALA A 154 -9.74 -6.14 -11.18
CA ALA A 154 -9.06 -6.65 -12.38
C ALA A 154 -9.77 -7.89 -12.97
N LEU A 155 -10.14 -8.85 -12.12
CA LEU A 155 -10.83 -10.08 -12.53
C LEU A 155 -12.29 -9.85 -12.96
N SER A 156 -12.91 -8.75 -12.53
CA SER A 156 -14.22 -8.34 -13.05
C SER A 156 -14.14 -7.73 -14.45
N ILE A 157 -12.98 -7.17 -14.81
CA ILE A 157 -12.69 -6.64 -16.15
C ILE A 157 -12.23 -7.77 -17.08
N ASP A 158 -11.32 -8.63 -16.61
CA ASP A 158 -10.84 -9.81 -17.30
C ASP A 158 -10.73 -11.00 -16.35
N SER A 159 -11.72 -11.89 -16.39
CA SER A 159 -11.75 -13.10 -15.56
C SER A 159 -10.62 -14.09 -15.84
N GLY A 160 -9.95 -13.95 -17.00
CA GLY A 160 -8.83 -14.78 -17.42
C GLY A 160 -7.46 -14.29 -16.97
N ASP A 161 -7.37 -13.17 -16.24
CA ASP A 161 -6.09 -12.62 -15.80
C ASP A 161 -5.43 -13.51 -14.72
N ALA A 162 -4.62 -14.46 -15.20
CA ALA A 162 -3.87 -15.38 -14.36
C ALA A 162 -2.88 -14.67 -13.42
N LYS A 163 -2.38 -13.48 -13.79
CA LYS A 163 -1.47 -12.71 -12.92
C LYS A 163 -2.24 -12.12 -11.75
N ALA A 164 -3.43 -11.58 -12.00
CA ALA A 164 -4.31 -11.07 -10.94
C ALA A 164 -4.71 -12.19 -9.96
N LEU A 165 -5.06 -13.39 -10.46
CA LEU A 165 -5.34 -14.56 -9.61
C LEU A 165 -4.15 -14.94 -8.73
N TYR A 166 -2.96 -15.09 -9.33
CA TYR A 166 -1.75 -15.45 -8.61
C TYR A 166 -1.40 -14.42 -7.53
N ASN A 167 -1.42 -13.14 -7.88
CA ASN A 167 -1.08 -12.06 -6.95
C ASN A 167 -2.12 -11.90 -5.84
N TRP A 168 -3.41 -12.15 -6.12
CA TRP A 168 -4.42 -12.20 -5.07
C TRP A 168 -4.16 -13.35 -4.09
N GLY A 169 -3.77 -14.51 -4.60
CA GLY A 169 -3.30 -15.63 -3.76
C GLY A 169 -2.14 -15.23 -2.84
N LEU A 170 -1.13 -14.53 -3.37
CA LEU A 170 -0.03 -13.99 -2.56
C LEU A 170 -0.51 -13.02 -1.48
N ALA A 171 -1.42 -12.11 -1.80
CA ALA A 171 -1.99 -11.17 -0.82
C ALA A 171 -2.65 -11.92 0.34
N LEU A 172 -3.39 -13.00 0.06
CA LEU A 172 -4.02 -13.85 1.08
C LEU A 172 -2.98 -14.58 1.93
N ILE A 173 -1.92 -15.11 1.32
CA ILE A 173 -0.82 -15.76 2.03
C ILE A 173 -0.14 -14.79 2.99
N PHE A 174 0.18 -13.56 2.53
CA PHE A 174 0.80 -12.56 3.40
C PHE A 174 -0.11 -12.15 4.56
N ARG A 175 -1.43 -12.05 4.34
CA ARG A 175 -2.38 -11.80 5.45
C ARG A 175 -2.41 -12.97 6.44
N ALA A 176 -2.43 -14.20 5.95
CA ALA A 176 -2.39 -15.37 6.81
C ALA A 176 -1.10 -15.43 7.64
N GLN A 177 0.04 -15.08 7.03
CA GLN A 177 1.32 -14.98 7.72
C GLN A 177 1.31 -13.87 8.79
N LEU A 178 0.80 -12.68 8.47
CA LEU A 178 0.68 -11.58 9.43
C LEU A 178 -0.12 -12.01 10.67
N LEU A 179 -1.25 -12.68 10.48
CA LEU A 179 -2.09 -13.18 11.57
C LEU A 179 -1.41 -14.31 12.35
N ALA A 180 -0.74 -15.24 11.66
CA ALA A 180 0.00 -16.31 12.32
C ALA A 180 1.14 -15.76 13.20
N ASP A 181 1.80 -14.68 12.77
CA ASP A 181 2.88 -14.01 13.50
C ASP A 181 2.37 -13.25 14.75
N ILE A 182 1.06 -13.04 14.91
CA ILE A 182 0.44 -12.51 16.14
C ILE A 182 0.28 -13.64 17.18
N GLY A 183 0.11 -14.88 16.72
CA GLY A 183 -0.19 -16.05 17.57
C GLY A 183 -1.65 -16.12 18.00
N PRO A 184 -2.10 -17.25 18.57
CA PRO A 184 -3.44 -17.34 19.17
C PRO A 184 -3.53 -16.38 20.38
N VAL A 185 -4.58 -15.57 20.38
CA VAL A 185 -5.01 -14.73 21.52
C VAL A 185 -5.42 -15.57 22.72
#